data_AF-A0A4R9QB51-F1
#
_entry.id   AF-A0A4R9QB51-F1
#
_cell.length_a   1.000
_cell.length_b   1.000
_cell.length_c   1.000
_cell.angle_alpha   90.00
_cell.angle_beta   90.00
_cell.angle_gamma   90.00
#
_symmetry.space_group_name_H-M   'P 1'
#
loop_
_entity.id
_entity.type
_entity.pdbx_description
1 polymer ?
#
loop_
_entity_poly.entity_id
_entity_poly.type
_entity_poly.pdbx_seq_one_letter_code
_entity_poly.pdbx_strand_id
1 'polypeptide(L)'
;MAKDEPLTHTSQAVVLVASLAAGNYLAAKLFGYPFVYCWAGPPARVLYLDWGLVVAYVVVAYTLYSLARKNHAGAFIGFMVFLSLMELPRLVDVLFRVGGSCG
;
A
#
# COMPACT_ATOMS: atom_id res chain seq x y z
N MET A 1 -32.54 -14.94 8.33
CA MET A 1 -31.82 -13.95 9.15
C MET A 1 -30.42 -13.83 8.58
N ALA A 2 -30.18 -12.82 7.76
CA ALA A 2 -28.84 -12.51 7.28
C ALA A 2 -28.02 -12.04 8.49
N LYS A 3 -26.85 -12.63 8.71
CA LYS A 3 -25.88 -12.12 9.68
C LYS A 3 -25.33 -10.82 9.12
N ASP A 4 -25.75 -9.70 9.69
CA ASP A 4 -25.07 -8.42 9.49
C ASP A 4 -23.72 -8.50 10.21
N GLU A 5 -22.70 -9.03 9.51
CA GLU A 5 -21.31 -8.95 9.96
C GLU A 5 -20.79 -7.50 9.90
N PRO A 6 -19.92 -7.10 10.82
CA PRO A 6 -19.74 -5.72 11.22
C PRO A 6 -19.04 -4.86 10.15
N LEU A 7 -19.84 -4.07 9.42
CA LEU A 7 -19.40 -2.95 8.57
C LEU A 7 -18.61 -1.85 9.33
N THR A 8 -18.45 -1.98 10.65
CA THR A 8 -17.76 -1.04 11.53
C THR A 8 -16.24 -1.04 11.34
N HIS A 9 -15.59 -2.16 11.01
CA HIS A 9 -14.12 -2.17 10.88
C HIS A 9 -13.62 -1.49 9.61
N THR A 10 -14.26 -1.73 8.47
CA THR A 10 -13.92 -1.08 7.19
C THR A 10 -14.26 0.41 7.23
N SER A 11 -15.38 0.79 7.83
CA SER A 11 -15.75 2.21 7.98
C SER A 11 -14.79 2.95 8.93
N GLN A 12 -14.37 2.33 10.04
CA GLN A 12 -13.35 2.90 10.93
C GLN A 12 -12.01 3.09 10.22
N ALA A 13 -11.57 2.10 9.43
CA ALA A 13 -10.33 2.22 8.66
C ALA A 13 -10.41 3.35 7.63
N VAL A 14 -11.53 3.49 6.92
CA VAL A 14 -11.74 4.57 5.94
C VAL A 14 -11.72 5.93 6.61
N VAL A 15 -12.39 6.09 7.75
CA VAL A 15 -12.40 7.36 8.51
C VAL A 15 -11.00 7.71 9.03
N LEU A 16 -10.25 6.70 9.51
CA LEU A 16 -8.87 6.90 9.97
C LEU A 16 -7.96 7.34 8.81
N VAL A 17 -8.04 6.68 7.66
CA VAL A 17 -7.26 7.04 6.47
C VAL A 17 -7.63 8.43 5.97
N ALA A 18 -8.93 8.77 5.93
CA ALA A 18 -9.39 10.07 5.50
C ALA A 18 -8.92 11.21 6.43
N SER A 19 -8.97 10.99 7.74
CA SER A 19 -8.50 11.98 8.72
C SER A 19 -6.98 12.16 8.68
N LEU A 20 -6.21 11.08 8.51
CA LEU A 20 -4.75 11.14 8.29
C LEU A 20 -4.41 11.88 7.00
N ALA A 21 -5.12 11.63 5.90
CA ALA A 21 -4.91 12.31 4.63
C ALA A 21 -5.23 13.81 4.73
N ALA A 22 -6.35 14.17 5.38
CA ALA A 22 -6.72 15.57 5.60
C ALA A 22 -5.71 16.29 6.50
N GLY A 23 -5.24 15.62 7.57
CA GLY A 23 -4.18 16.14 8.44
C GLY A 23 -2.88 16.36 7.66
N ASN A 24 -2.46 15.39 6.83
CA ASN A 24 -1.25 15.49 6.02
C ASN A 24 -1.32 16.66 5.03
N TYR A 25 -2.47 16.85 4.39
CA TYR A 25 -2.70 17.97 3.47
C TYR A 25 -2.60 19.32 4.19
N LEU A 26 -3.24 19.47 5.36
CA LEU A 26 -3.16 20.69 6.16
C LEU A 26 -1.74 20.97 6.66
N ALA A 27 -1.02 19.93 7.10
CA ALA A 27 0.35 20.06 7.57
C ALA A 27 1.31 20.47 6.44
N ALA A 28 1.16 19.86 5.26
CA ALA A 28 1.90 20.23 4.05
C ALA A 28 1.65 21.70 3.68
N LYS A 29 0.40 22.17 3.74
CA LYS A 29 0.03 23.54 3.35
C LYS A 29 0.43 24.60 4.37
N LEU A 30 0.33 24.31 5.67
CA LEU A 30 0.60 25.29 6.74
C LEU A 30 2.06 25.32 7.18
N PHE A 31 2.71 24.14 7.24
CA PHE A 31 4.07 23.99 7.77
C PHE A 31 5.08 23.55 6.72
N GLY A 32 4.67 23.28 5.48
CA GLY A 32 5.56 22.78 4.43
C GLY A 32 6.07 21.35 4.69
N TYR A 33 5.48 20.63 5.65
CA TYR A 33 5.97 19.33 6.12
C TYR A 33 4.86 18.27 6.03
N PRO A 34 4.86 17.42 4.98
CA PRO A 34 3.92 16.32 4.84
C PRO A 34 4.31 15.18 5.80
N PHE A 35 3.85 15.25 7.05
CA PHE A 35 4.31 14.34 8.11
C PHE A 35 4.08 12.85 7.81
N VAL A 36 2.97 12.50 7.15
CA VAL A 36 2.69 11.09 6.80
C VAL A 36 3.73 10.59 5.82
N TYR A 37 4.05 11.40 4.80
CA TYR A 37 5.07 11.07 3.82
C TYR A 37 6.46 10.97 4.46
N CYS A 38 6.83 11.93 5.30
CA CYS A 38 8.16 11.98 5.91
C CYS A 38 8.39 10.90 6.97
N TRP A 39 7.34 10.47 7.68
CA TRP A 39 7.43 9.36 8.64
C TRP A 39 7.29 7.99 7.97
N ALA A 40 6.42 7.85 6.95
CA ALA A 40 6.23 6.58 6.26
C ALA A 40 7.34 6.28 5.24
N GLY A 41 8.01 7.31 4.72
CA GLY A 41 9.06 7.18 3.72
C GLY A 41 10.21 6.25 4.13
N PRO A 42 10.90 6.49 5.27
CA PRO A 42 12.01 5.65 5.71
C PRO A 42 11.65 4.16 5.92
N PRO A 43 10.59 3.80 6.68
CA PRO A 43 10.22 2.40 6.86
C PRO A 43 9.70 1.76 5.56
N ALA A 44 8.95 2.50 4.73
CA ALA A 44 8.53 2.00 3.44
C ALA A 44 9.74 1.73 2.53
N ARG A 45 10.75 2.60 2.53
CA ARG A 45 11.96 2.41 1.73
C ARG A 45 12.73 1.15 2.13
N VAL A 46 12.89 0.88 3.43
CA VAL A 46 13.53 -0.37 3.92
C VAL A 46 12.72 -1.58 3.48
N LEU A 47 11.40 -1.54 3.68
CA LEU A 47 10.51 -2.63 3.28
C LEU A 47 10.55 -2.88 1.76
N TYR A 48 10.53 -1.83 0.94
CA TYR A 48 10.49 -1.97 -0.51
C TYR A 48 11.86 -2.27 -1.13
N LEU A 49 12.95 -1.68 -0.64
CA LEU A 49 14.28 -1.91 -1.20
C LEU A 49 14.88 -3.24 -0.72
N ASP A 50 14.77 -3.55 0.57
CA ASP A 50 15.42 -4.74 1.12
C ASP A 50 14.53 -5.97 0.99
N TRP A 51 13.23 -5.83 1.27
CA TRP A 51 12.28 -6.95 1.21
C TRP A 51 11.50 -7.04 -0.10
N GLY A 52 11.38 -5.96 -0.86
CA GLY A 52 10.59 -5.97 -2.11
C GLY A 52 11.10 -6.98 -3.12
N LEU A 53 12.42 -7.15 -3.24
CA LEU A 53 13.03 -8.15 -4.11
C LEU A 53 12.70 -9.59 -3.65
N VAL A 54 12.78 -9.85 -2.35
CA VAL A 54 12.47 -11.16 -1.75
C VAL A 54 11.00 -11.50 -1.96
N VAL A 55 10.10 -10.57 -1.66
CA VAL A 55 8.66 -10.75 -1.83
C VAL A 55 8.32 -10.96 -3.32
N ALA A 56 8.94 -10.20 -4.22
CA ALA A 56 8.76 -10.37 -5.66
C ALA A 56 9.13 -11.79 -6.12
N TYR A 57 10.28 -12.33 -5.69
CA TYR A 57 10.67 -13.70 -6.01
C TYR A 57 9.68 -14.74 -5.47
N VAL A 58 9.19 -14.57 -4.24
CA VAL A 58 8.20 -15.47 -3.64
C VAL A 58 6.88 -15.43 -4.43
N VAL A 59 6.42 -14.25 -4.83
CA VAL A 59 5.19 -14.10 -5.63
C VAL A 59 5.35 -14.71 -7.02
N VAL A 60 6.50 -14.53 -7.67
CA VAL A 60 6.81 -15.19 -8.96
C VAL A 60 6.82 -16.71 -8.82
N ALA A 61 7.50 -17.24 -7.79
CA ALA A 61 7.54 -18.68 -7.52
C ALA A 61 6.13 -19.26 -7.27
N TYR A 62 5.30 -18.57 -6.48
CA TYR A 62 3.91 -18.94 -6.25
C TYR A 62 3.06 -18.92 -7.54
N THR A 63 3.27 -17.90 -8.37
CA THR A 63 2.56 -17.75 -9.65
C THR A 63 2.90 -18.89 -10.59
N LEU A 64 4.20 -19.21 -10.74
CA LEU A 64 4.67 -20.35 -11.53
C LEU A 64 4.17 -21.69 -10.99
N TYR A 65 4.16 -21.88 -9.67
CA TYR A 65 3.61 -23.08 -9.03
C TYR A 65 2.11 -23.24 -9.31
N SER A 66 1.34 -22.15 -9.20
CA SER A 66 -0.09 -22.14 -9.50
C SER A 66 -0.38 -22.43 -10.98
N LEU A 67 0.43 -21.89 -11.89
CA LEU A 67 0.38 -22.20 -13.32
C LEU A 67 0.69 -23.68 -13.59
N ALA A 68 1.71 -24.25 -12.95
CA ALA A 68 2.06 -25.68 -13.08
C ALA A 68 0.92 -26.60 -12.60
N ARG A 69 0.15 -26.17 -11.60
CA ARG A 69 -1.05 -26.87 -11.10
C ARG A 69 -2.31 -26.61 -11.95
N LYS A 70 -2.21 -25.90 -13.08
CA LYS A 70 -3.34 -25.45 -13.91
C LYS A 70 -4.38 -24.62 -13.15
N ASN A 71 -3.98 -23.99 -12.03
CA ASN A 71 -4.83 -23.10 -11.27
C ASN A 71 -4.67 -21.67 -11.78
N HIS A 72 -5.40 -21.34 -12.84
CA HIS A 72 -5.35 -20.03 -13.48
C HIS A 72 -5.79 -18.88 -12.56
N ALA A 73 -6.76 -19.13 -11.67
CA ALA A 73 -7.20 -18.15 -10.69
C ALA A 73 -6.09 -17.80 -9.68
N GLY A 74 -5.38 -18.81 -9.18
CA GLY A 74 -4.23 -18.60 -8.28
C GLY A 74 -3.08 -17.83 -8.94
N ALA A 75 -2.80 -18.12 -10.22
CA ALA A 75 -1.80 -17.40 -10.99
C ALA A 75 -2.18 -15.94 -11.24
N PHE A 76 -3.47 -15.67 -11.53
CA PHE A 76 -3.97 -14.30 -11.69
C PHE A 76 -3.87 -13.49 -10.39
N ILE A 77 -4.21 -14.10 -9.24
CA ILE A 77 -4.04 -13.45 -7.93
C ILE A 77 -2.57 -13.13 -7.68
N GLY A 78 -1.65 -14.09 -7.93
CA GLY A 78 -0.22 -13.87 -7.79
C GLY A 78 0.28 -12.71 -8.67
N PHE A 79 -0.18 -12.63 -9.91
CA PHE A 79 0.14 -11.53 -10.81
C PHE A 79 -0.40 -10.17 -10.31
N MET A 80 -1.64 -10.13 -9.81
CA MET A 80 -2.22 -8.91 -9.24
C MET A 80 -1.46 -8.45 -8.00
N VAL A 81 -1.04 -9.37 -7.13
CA VAL A 81 -0.20 -9.06 -5.97
C VAL A 81 1.14 -8.49 -6.41
N PHE A 82 1.77 -9.05 -7.44
CA PHE A 82 3.02 -8.53 -8.00
C PHE A 82 2.87 -7.10 -8.52
N LEU A 83 1.83 -6.83 -9.31
CA LEU A 83 1.52 -5.48 -9.79
C LEU A 83 1.27 -4.50 -8.64
N SER A 84 0.52 -4.94 -7.64
CA SER A 84 0.24 -4.13 -6.45
C SER A 84 1.54 -3.75 -5.74
N LEU A 85 2.47 -4.68 -5.53
CA LEU A 85 3.74 -4.40 -4.88
C LEU A 85 4.61 -3.40 -5.66
N MET A 86 4.55 -3.42 -6.99
CA MET A 86 5.33 -2.49 -7.82
C MET A 86 4.70 -1.09 -7.89
N GLU A 87 3.38 -0.99 -7.98
CA GLU A 87 2.68 0.28 -8.22
C GLU A 87 2.24 1.00 -6.95
N LEU A 88 1.97 0.27 -5.86
CA LEU A 88 1.55 0.85 -4.59
C LEU A 88 2.55 1.87 -3.99
N PRO A 89 3.89 1.66 -4.01
CA PRO A 89 4.80 2.70 -3.52
C PRO A 89 4.75 3.97 -4.36
N ARG A 90 4.53 3.84 -5.68
CA ARG A 90 4.39 4.97 -6.60
C ARG A 90 3.09 5.73 -6.34
N LEU A 91 2.01 5.01 -6.08
CA LEU A 91 0.71 5.58 -5.70
C LEU A 91 0.79 6.33 -4.36
N VAL A 92 1.47 5.75 -3.37
CA VAL A 92 1.70 6.36 -2.06
C VAL A 92 2.55 7.62 -2.19
N ASP A 93 3.61 7.60 -3.00
CA ASP A 93 4.42 8.80 -3.25
C ASP A 93 3.57 9.92 -3.88
N VAL A 94 2.78 9.62 -4.91
CA VAL A 94 1.90 10.62 -5.55
C VAL A 94 0.81 11.15 -4.60
N LEU A 95 0.22 10.28 -3.78
CA LEU A 95 -0.88 10.66 -2.87
C LEU A 95 -0.41 11.47 -1.66
N PHE A 96 0.77 11.18 -1.13
CA PHE A 96 1.22 11.77 0.14
C PHE A 96 2.29 12.86 -0.02
N ARG A 97 2.95 12.97 -1.18
CA ARG A 97 3.86 14.08 -1.50
C ARG A 97 3.07 15.30 -1.95
N VAL A 98 2.25 15.85 -1.05
CA VAL A 98 1.29 16.95 -1.33
C VAL A 98 1.96 18.35 -1.34
N GLY A 99 3.21 18.44 -1.78
CA GLY A 99 4.05 19.63 -1.63
C GLY A 99 4.68 19.75 -0.23
N GLY A 100 5.88 20.33 -0.18
CA GLY A 100 6.74 20.33 1.01
C GLY A 100 7.98 19.45 0.85
N SER A 101 8.97 19.58 1.74
CA SER A 101 10.14 18.70 1.80
C SER A 101 10.22 18.02 3.15
N CYS A 102 10.89 16.87 3.21
CA CYS A 102 11.16 16.17 4.46
C CYS A 102 12.43 16.66 5.17
N GLY A 103 12.86 17.90 4.89
CA GLY A 103 14.22 18.36 5.19
C GLY A 103 15.17 17.90 4.11
#